data_AF-A0A962VCX9-F1
#
_entry.id   AF-A0A962VCX9-F1
#
_cell.length_a   1.000
_cell.length_b   1.000
_cell.length_c   1.000
_cell.angle_alpha   90.00
_cell.angle_beta   90.00
_cell.angle_gamma   90.00
#
_symmetry.space_group_name_H-M   'P 1'
#
loop_
_entity.id
_entity.type
_entity.pdbx_description
1 polymer ?
#
loop_
_entity_poly.entity_id
_entity_poly.type
_entity_poly.pdbx_seq_one_letter_code
_entity_poly.pdbx_strand_id
1 'polypeptide(L)'
;ASSGPRRVIYLDSVSLVVPEDVGQIVLTGSHGGLVGGNKAAALRVDAFAAVYNDAGIGKDQAGISRLPALAERGILAATVAAASARIGDGLSTYETGIVSALNDLAVARGGVIGMPLRELVAQWQTL
;
A
#
# COMPACT_ATOMS: atom_id res chain seq x y z
N ALA A 1 -9.64 12.10 18.81
CA ALA A 1 -9.12 11.73 17.49
C ALA A 1 -8.09 12.78 17.10
N SER A 2 -6.88 12.37 16.71
CA SER A 2 -5.78 13.31 16.41
C SER A 2 -6.16 14.19 15.23
N SER A 3 -6.23 15.49 15.48
CA SER A 3 -6.76 16.52 14.57
C SER A 3 -5.73 17.03 13.56
N GLY A 4 -4.93 16.14 12.97
CA GLY A 4 -3.89 16.49 11.99
C GLY A 4 -3.86 15.53 10.80
N PRO A 5 -3.39 15.99 9.63
CA PRO A 5 -3.26 15.13 8.44
C PRO A 5 -2.33 13.96 8.73
N ARG A 6 -2.67 12.77 8.23
CA ARG A 6 -1.83 11.58 8.40
C ARG A 6 -0.48 11.78 7.75
N ARG A 7 0.59 11.32 8.41
CA ARG A 7 1.93 11.28 7.84
C ARG A 7 1.95 10.27 6.69
N VAL A 8 2.75 10.57 5.68
CA VAL A 8 3.09 9.66 4.58
C VAL A 8 4.51 9.20 4.79
N ILE A 9 4.69 7.89 4.91
CA ILE A 9 5.97 7.27 5.25
C ILE A 9 6.40 6.44 4.03
N TYR A 10 7.60 6.74 3.52
CA TYR A 10 8.20 6.02 2.40
C TYR A 10 9.22 5.04 2.95
N LEU A 11 9.05 3.75 2.64
CA LEU A 11 9.94 2.69 3.11
C LEU A 11 10.40 1.84 1.93
N ASP A 12 11.70 1.58 1.82
CA ASP A 12 12.23 0.69 0.79
C ASP A 12 11.78 -0.76 1.01
N SER A 13 11.53 -1.13 2.26
CA SER A 13 10.98 -2.43 2.64
C SER A 13 9.89 -2.31 3.70
N VAL A 14 8.83 -3.11 3.56
CA VAL A 14 7.79 -3.28 4.58
C VAL A 14 8.33 -3.78 5.92
N SER A 15 9.50 -4.43 5.92
CA SER A 15 10.15 -4.87 7.16
C SER A 15 10.64 -3.72 8.04
N LEU A 16 10.75 -2.50 7.48
CA LEU A 16 11.21 -1.29 8.17
C LEU A 16 10.08 -0.57 8.92
N VAL A 17 8.85 -1.05 8.83
CA VAL A 17 7.73 -0.45 9.57
C VAL A 17 7.95 -0.54 11.08
N VAL A 18 7.65 0.54 11.78
CA VAL A 18 7.83 0.68 13.23
C VAL A 18 6.50 0.95 13.94
N PRO A 19 6.38 0.71 15.25
CA PRO A 19 5.13 0.95 16.00
C PRO A 19 4.58 2.38 15.86
N GLU A 20 5.43 3.37 15.63
CA GLU A 20 5.06 4.76 15.42
C GLU A 20 4.27 5.00 14.12
N ASP A 21 4.28 4.04 13.18
CA ASP A 21 3.58 4.14 11.89
C ASP A 21 2.09 3.74 11.99
N VAL A 22 1.61 3.33 13.17
CA VAL A 22 0.21 3.02 13.42
C VAL A 22 -0.70 4.19 13.01
N GLY A 23 -1.77 3.87 12.29
CA GLY A 23 -2.73 4.84 11.77
C GLY A 23 -2.20 5.82 10.71
N GLN A 24 -0.99 5.63 10.19
CA GLN A 24 -0.39 6.47 9.14
C GLN A 24 -0.55 5.84 7.74
N ILE A 25 -0.11 6.54 6.71
CA ILE A 25 -0.05 6.03 5.34
C ILE A 25 1.35 5.50 5.07
N VAL A 26 1.49 4.21 4.81
CA VAL A 26 2.77 3.54 4.58
C VAL A 26 2.91 3.17 3.11
N LEU A 27 3.88 3.76 2.43
CA LEU A 27 4.20 3.47 1.02
C LEU A 27 5.49 2.68 0.97
N THR A 28 5.43 1.48 0.39
CA THR A 28 6.59 0.58 0.39
C THR A 28 7.14 0.35 -1.02
N GLY A 29 8.45 0.10 -1.12
CA GLY A 29 9.08 -0.50 -2.29
C GLY A 29 8.90 -2.02 -2.35
N SER A 30 8.20 -2.64 -1.40
CA SER A 30 8.03 -4.10 -1.35
C SER A 30 7.02 -4.60 -2.38
N HIS A 31 7.18 -5.85 -2.81
CA HIS A 31 6.16 -6.53 -3.61
C HIS A 31 4.87 -6.77 -2.79
N GLY A 32 3.72 -6.76 -3.46
CA GLY A 32 2.40 -6.94 -2.85
C GLY A 32 2.05 -8.39 -2.53
N GLY A 33 2.96 -9.33 -2.80
CA GLY A 33 2.80 -10.73 -2.43
C GLY A 33 3.00 -11.01 -0.93
N LEU A 34 2.18 -11.91 -0.38
CA LEU A 34 2.35 -12.49 0.94
C LEU A 34 3.54 -13.45 0.95
N VAL A 35 4.37 -13.35 2.00
CA VAL A 35 5.46 -14.31 2.23
C VAL A 35 4.87 -15.57 2.86
N GLY A 36 4.99 -16.70 2.17
CA GLY A 36 4.49 -18.01 2.64
C GLY A 36 2.98 -18.07 2.89
N GLY A 37 2.19 -17.18 2.27
CA GLY A 37 0.74 -17.09 2.50
C GLY A 37 0.34 -16.56 3.89
N ASN A 38 1.29 -16.10 4.69
CA ASN A 38 1.03 -15.64 6.06
C ASN A 38 0.37 -14.25 6.06
N LYS A 39 -0.94 -14.19 6.29
CA LYS A 39 -1.70 -12.92 6.36
C LYS A 39 -1.19 -11.97 7.45
N ALA A 40 -0.70 -12.47 8.59
CA ALA A 40 -0.15 -11.63 9.64
C ALA A 40 1.15 -10.92 9.20
N ALA A 41 1.86 -11.45 8.20
CA ALA A 41 3.03 -10.83 7.61
C ALA A 41 2.68 -9.77 6.54
N ALA A 42 1.40 -9.53 6.26
CA ALA A 42 0.98 -8.52 5.30
C ALA A 42 1.42 -7.11 5.70
N LEU A 43 1.43 -6.79 7.00
CA LEU A 43 1.99 -5.56 7.58
C LEU A 43 2.09 -5.75 9.09
N ARG A 44 3.18 -5.32 9.74
CA ARG A 44 3.38 -5.57 11.19
C ARG A 44 2.60 -4.62 12.12
N VAL A 45 2.05 -3.54 11.57
CA VAL A 45 1.26 -2.54 12.31
C VAL A 45 -0.10 -2.34 11.65
N ASP A 46 -1.06 -1.82 12.39
CA ASP A 46 -2.35 -1.36 11.86
C ASP A 46 -2.22 0.07 11.35
N ALA A 47 -1.62 0.21 10.17
CA ALA A 47 -1.58 1.48 9.44
C ALA A 47 -2.98 1.88 8.98
N PHE A 48 -3.17 3.16 8.63
CA PHE A 48 -4.42 3.59 7.97
C PHE A 48 -4.49 3.06 6.53
N ALA A 49 -3.38 3.16 5.82
CA ALA A 49 -3.26 2.63 4.47
C ALA A 49 -1.85 2.09 4.19
N ALA A 50 -1.76 1.11 3.29
CA ALA A 50 -0.49 0.51 2.87
C ALA A 50 -0.41 0.31 1.36
N VAL A 51 0.75 0.62 0.77
CA VAL A 51 0.97 0.49 -0.68
C VAL A 51 2.20 -0.36 -0.97
N TYR A 52 2.06 -1.21 -1.99
CA TYR A 52 3.09 -2.13 -2.47
C TYR A 52 3.27 -2.02 -3.98
N ASN A 53 4.24 -2.73 -4.53
CA ASN A 53 4.40 -2.93 -5.96
C ASN A 53 3.77 -4.27 -6.38
N ASP A 54 3.00 -4.32 -7.47
CA ASP A 54 2.33 -5.56 -7.88
C ASP A 54 3.29 -6.64 -8.41
N ALA A 55 4.54 -6.30 -8.70
CA ALA A 55 5.55 -7.19 -9.29
C ALA A 55 5.04 -7.94 -10.53
N GLY A 56 4.17 -7.30 -11.33
CA GLY A 56 3.55 -7.89 -12.52
C GLY A 56 2.38 -8.83 -12.21
N ILE A 57 1.85 -8.80 -10.97
CA ILE A 57 0.75 -9.59 -10.41
C ILE A 57 1.04 -11.10 -10.35
N GLY A 58 1.59 -11.69 -11.41
CA GLY A 58 1.91 -13.11 -11.49
C GLY A 58 0.67 -14.02 -11.49
N LYS A 59 0.93 -15.33 -11.50
CA LYS A 59 -0.11 -16.36 -11.50
C LYS A 59 -0.95 -16.26 -10.22
N ASP A 60 -2.24 -16.57 -10.33
CA ASP A 60 -3.16 -16.66 -9.19
C ASP A 60 -3.20 -15.39 -8.32
N GLN A 61 -2.96 -14.22 -8.92
CA GLN A 61 -2.93 -12.92 -8.24
C GLN A 61 -1.86 -12.84 -7.13
N ALA A 62 -0.77 -13.60 -7.25
CA ALA A 62 0.26 -13.73 -6.21
C ALA A 62 0.84 -12.39 -5.73
N GLY A 63 1.10 -11.46 -6.65
CA GLY A 63 1.68 -10.15 -6.43
C GLY A 63 0.76 -9.11 -5.79
N ILE A 64 -0.53 -9.41 -5.65
CA ILE A 64 -1.51 -8.56 -4.93
C ILE A 64 -2.13 -9.28 -3.72
N SER A 65 -1.60 -10.44 -3.33
CA SER A 65 -2.18 -11.27 -2.27
C SER A 65 -2.22 -10.61 -0.88
N ARG A 66 -1.48 -9.52 -0.65
CA ARG A 66 -1.61 -8.69 0.58
C ARG A 66 -2.92 -7.90 0.64
N LEU A 67 -3.51 -7.53 -0.49
CA LEU A 67 -4.71 -6.68 -0.53
C LEU A 67 -5.89 -7.25 0.27
N PRO A 68 -6.32 -8.51 0.07
CA PRO A 68 -7.40 -9.09 0.88
C PRO A 68 -7.02 -9.25 2.36
N ALA A 69 -5.77 -9.61 2.67
CA ALA A 69 -5.30 -9.73 4.05
C ALA A 69 -5.31 -8.39 4.81
N LEU A 70 -5.04 -7.28 4.12
CA LEU A 70 -5.13 -5.93 4.70
C LEU A 70 -6.58 -5.46 4.83
N ALA A 71 -7.45 -5.85 3.89
CA ALA A 71 -8.88 -5.55 3.97
C ALA A 71 -9.53 -6.19 5.20
N GLU A 72 -9.20 -7.45 5.50
CA GLU A 72 -9.66 -8.17 6.71
C GLU A 72 -9.28 -7.44 8.01
N ARG A 73 -8.24 -6.59 7.97
CA ARG A 73 -7.76 -5.78 9.10
C ARG A 73 -8.27 -4.34 9.09
N GLY A 74 -9.15 -3.97 8.15
CA GLY A 74 -9.66 -2.61 8.03
C GLY A 74 -8.66 -1.61 7.45
N ILE A 75 -7.57 -2.08 6.83
CA ILE A 75 -6.50 -1.24 6.29
C ILE A 75 -6.75 -1.01 4.79
N LEU A 76 -6.75 0.26 4.36
CA LEU A 76 -6.83 0.59 2.94
C LEU A 76 -5.55 0.10 2.24
N ALA A 77 -5.68 -0.58 1.11
CA ALA A 77 -4.50 -1.10 0.44
C ALA A 77 -4.55 -0.91 -1.07
N ALA A 78 -3.39 -0.61 -1.64
CA ALA A 78 -3.17 -0.50 -3.07
C ALA A 78 -1.87 -1.18 -3.48
N THR A 79 -1.76 -1.51 -4.77
CA THR A 79 -0.49 -1.74 -5.43
C THR A 79 -0.26 -0.72 -6.53
N VAL A 80 1.00 -0.46 -6.86
CA VAL A 80 1.40 0.23 -8.09
C VAL A 80 1.92 -0.76 -9.12
N ALA A 81 1.77 -0.43 -10.40
CA ALA A 81 2.25 -1.26 -11.50
C ALA A 81 3.78 -1.38 -11.44
N ALA A 82 4.32 -2.58 -11.57
CA ALA A 82 5.77 -2.83 -11.60
C ALA A 82 6.51 -2.01 -12.66
N ALA A 83 5.86 -1.67 -13.77
CA ALA A 83 6.41 -0.83 -14.82
C ALA A 83 6.45 0.67 -14.48
N SER A 84 5.81 1.10 -13.39
CA SER A 84 5.67 2.52 -13.00
C SER A 84 6.57 2.94 -11.83
N ALA A 85 7.03 2.00 -11.01
CA ALA A 85 7.86 2.29 -9.84
C ALA A 85 8.85 1.16 -9.56
N ARG A 86 10.00 1.50 -8.96
CA ARG A 86 11.05 0.53 -8.64
C ARG A 86 10.71 -0.27 -7.39
N ILE A 87 10.86 -1.59 -7.47
CA ILE A 87 10.84 -2.46 -6.29
C ILE A 87 12.12 -2.21 -5.47
N GLY A 88 11.97 -2.06 -4.16
CA GLY A 88 13.04 -1.73 -3.22
C GLY A 88 13.26 -0.22 -3.02
N ASP A 89 12.39 0.63 -3.58
CA ASP A 89 12.49 2.10 -3.49
C ASP A 89 11.12 2.68 -3.12
N GLY A 90 10.95 3.06 -1.85
CA GLY A 90 9.67 3.56 -1.34
C GLY A 90 9.30 4.94 -1.89
N LEU A 91 10.29 5.76 -2.24
CA LEU A 91 10.05 7.08 -2.81
C LEU A 91 9.58 6.98 -4.27
N SER A 92 10.17 6.07 -5.06
CA SER A 92 9.71 5.79 -6.42
C SER A 92 8.25 5.34 -6.47
N THR A 93 7.80 4.53 -5.49
CA THR A 93 6.38 4.16 -5.35
C THR A 93 5.48 5.39 -5.30
N TYR A 94 5.88 6.44 -4.58
CA TYR A 94 5.11 7.68 -4.47
C TYR A 94 5.21 8.59 -5.70
N GLU A 95 6.42 8.84 -6.18
CA GLU A 95 6.68 9.85 -7.21
C GLU A 95 6.12 9.44 -8.58
N THR A 96 6.31 8.17 -8.95
CA THR A 96 6.02 7.68 -10.31
C THR A 96 5.01 6.55 -10.35
N GLY A 97 4.63 5.99 -9.20
CA GLY A 97 3.70 4.87 -9.14
C GLY A 97 2.33 5.17 -9.73
N ILE A 98 1.82 4.22 -10.51
CA ILE A 98 0.46 4.21 -11.06
C ILE A 98 -0.29 3.07 -10.40
N VAL A 99 -1.44 3.36 -9.79
CA VAL A 99 -2.25 2.38 -9.07
C VAL A 99 -2.66 1.25 -10.02
N SER A 100 -2.33 0.00 -9.68
CA SER A 100 -2.66 -1.18 -10.50
C SER A 100 -3.73 -2.07 -9.89
N ALA A 101 -3.84 -2.11 -8.56
CA ALA A 101 -4.91 -2.80 -7.86
C ALA A 101 -5.22 -2.12 -6.52
N LEU A 102 -6.43 -2.33 -6.04
CA LEU A 102 -6.98 -1.75 -4.81
C LEU A 102 -7.76 -2.84 -4.08
N ASN A 103 -7.78 -2.80 -2.74
CA ASN A 103 -8.78 -3.54 -2.00
C ASN A 103 -10.12 -2.77 -1.95
N ASP A 104 -11.20 -3.47 -1.58
CA ASP A 104 -12.55 -2.91 -1.59
C ASP A 104 -12.68 -1.66 -0.70
N LEU A 105 -11.94 -1.60 0.41
CA LEU A 105 -11.91 -0.44 1.30
C LEU A 105 -11.32 0.81 0.61
N ALA A 106 -10.23 0.62 -0.13
CA ALA A 106 -9.59 1.69 -0.88
C ALA A 106 -10.48 2.17 -2.05
N VAL A 107 -11.17 1.25 -2.74
CA VAL A 107 -12.17 1.58 -3.76
C VAL A 107 -13.32 2.39 -3.17
N ALA A 108 -13.86 1.95 -2.02
CA ALA A 108 -14.94 2.65 -1.32
C ALA A 108 -14.57 4.06 -0.83
N ARG A 109 -13.27 4.39 -0.79
CA ARG A 109 -12.73 5.71 -0.44
C ARG A 109 -12.26 6.52 -1.65
N GLY A 110 -12.74 6.17 -2.85
CA GLY A 110 -12.51 6.94 -4.08
C GLY A 110 -11.26 6.54 -4.86
N GLY A 111 -10.57 5.46 -4.45
CA GLY A 111 -9.42 4.96 -5.21
C GLY A 111 -9.82 4.42 -6.58
N VAL A 112 -9.02 4.77 -7.60
CA VAL A 112 -9.24 4.36 -8.99
C VAL A 112 -7.98 3.71 -9.56
N ILE A 113 -8.12 2.57 -10.22
CA ILE A 113 -7.01 1.93 -10.94
C ILE A 113 -6.59 2.81 -12.13
N GLY A 114 -5.29 2.99 -12.34
CA GLY A 114 -4.70 3.82 -13.39
C GLY A 114 -4.40 5.25 -12.97
N MET A 115 -4.82 5.70 -11.77
CA MET A 115 -4.47 7.04 -11.28
C MET A 115 -3.03 7.08 -10.72
N PRO A 116 -2.38 8.25 -10.74
CA PRO A 116 -1.12 8.45 -10.03
C PRO A 116 -1.25 8.23 -8.52
N LEU A 117 -0.30 7.50 -7.93
CA LEU A 117 -0.37 7.18 -6.49
C LEU A 117 -0.40 8.43 -5.61
N ARG A 118 0.36 9.47 -5.98
CA ARG A 118 0.34 10.77 -5.28
C ARG A 118 -1.07 11.35 -5.13
N GLU A 119 -1.94 11.15 -6.11
CA GLU A 119 -3.31 11.67 -6.09
C GLU A 119 -4.18 10.84 -5.14
N LEU A 120 -4.00 9.52 -5.12
CA LEU A 120 -4.65 8.63 -4.16
C LEU A 120 -4.23 8.94 -2.72
N VAL A 121 -2.93 9.17 -2.50
CA VAL A 121 -2.38 9.53 -1.19
C VAL A 121 -2.93 10.87 -0.71
N ALA A 122 -3.03 11.87 -1.59
CA ALA A 122 -3.62 13.16 -1.26
C ALA A 122 -5.08 13.02 -0.79
N GLN A 123 -5.88 12.15 -1.43
CA GLN A 123 -7.24 11.85 -0.96
C GLN A 123 -7.21 11.23 0.45
N TRP A 124 -6.37 10.22 0.68
CA TRP A 124 -6.26 9.52 1.96
C TRP A 124 -5.77 10.39 3.12
N GLN A 125 -4.93 11.39 2.86
CA GLN A 125 -4.46 12.32 3.89
C GLN A 125 -5.57 13.20 4.46
N THR A 126 -6.70 13.34 3.75
CA THR A 126 -7.85 14.18 4.15
C THR A 126 -8.97 13.42 4.87
N LEU A 127 -8.88 12.09 4.94
CA LEU A 127 -9.82 11.21 5.66
C LEU A 127 -9.50 11.12 7.16
#